data_AF-A0A263HE25-F1
#
_entry.id   AF-A0A263HE25-F1
#
_cell.length_a   1.000
_cell.length_b   1.000
_cell.length_c   1.000
_cell.angle_alpha   90.00
_cell.angle_beta   90.00
_cell.angle_gamma   90.00
#
_symmetry.space_group_name_H-M   'P 1'
#
loop_
_entity.id
_entity.type
_entity.pdbx_description
1 polymer ?
#
loop_
_entity_poly.entity_id
_entity_poly.type
_entity_poly.pdbx_seq_one_letter_code
_entity_poly.pdbx_strand_id
1 'polypeptide(L)'
;MYPQLYIDGVSEDLAGWEEILFHFNVSVEDNEVWAVARCCEEIPHLGNIYQSLVLDRLESLFFEQLDLDEDDEHIDVSTFVNDLDSHFCIDGDAITTLDEFMAKVEEIKSILH
;
A
#
# COMPACT_ATOMS: atom_id res chain seq x y z
N MET A 1 1.98 11.36 -15.48
CA MET A 1 0.65 11.93 -15.79
C MET A 1 -0.34 10.84 -15.44
N TYR A 2 -1.03 10.99 -14.31
CA TYR A 2 -1.80 9.91 -13.70
C TYR A 2 -3.15 9.72 -14.42
N PRO A 3 -3.64 8.47 -14.59
CA PRO A 3 -4.96 8.25 -15.17
C PRO A 3 -6.00 8.91 -14.29
N GLN A 4 -6.69 9.89 -14.84
CA GLN A 4 -7.77 10.64 -14.19
C GLN A 4 -8.97 9.77 -13.78
N LEU A 5 -8.93 8.48 -14.10
CA LEU A 5 -9.99 7.49 -13.88
C LEU A 5 -10.13 7.03 -12.43
N TYR A 6 -9.11 7.13 -11.59
CA TYR A 6 -9.13 6.55 -10.23
C TYR A 6 -9.16 7.60 -9.11
N ILE A 7 -9.24 8.89 -9.43
CA ILE A 7 -9.01 9.99 -8.46
C ILE A 7 -10.25 10.27 -7.59
N ASP A 8 -11.42 9.73 -7.92
CA ASP A 8 -12.60 9.90 -7.08
C ASP A 8 -12.50 9.02 -5.84
N GLY A 9 -12.78 9.58 -4.66
CA GLY A 9 -12.81 8.85 -3.38
C GLY A 9 -11.51 8.14 -2.97
N VAL A 10 -10.35 8.79 -3.18
CA VAL A 10 -9.03 8.27 -2.75
C VAL A 10 -8.44 9.08 -1.60
N SER A 11 -7.60 8.42 -0.79
CA SER A 11 -6.86 9.04 0.31
C SER A 11 -5.92 10.14 -0.17
N GLU A 12 -5.75 11.16 0.68
CA GLU A 12 -4.75 12.22 0.49
C GLU A 12 -3.32 11.67 0.55
N ASP A 13 -3.11 10.52 1.21
CA ASP A 13 -1.82 9.86 1.37
C ASP A 13 -1.40 8.99 0.18
N LEU A 14 -2.31 8.76 -0.78
CA LEU A 14 -2.07 7.88 -1.93
C LEU A 14 -0.80 8.27 -2.71
N ALA A 15 -0.55 9.57 -2.88
CA ALA A 15 0.64 10.03 -3.58
C ALA A 15 1.95 9.66 -2.86
N GLY A 16 1.93 9.65 -1.52
CA GLY A 16 3.09 9.25 -0.71
C GLY A 16 3.31 7.73 -0.78
N TRP A 17 2.24 6.94 -0.80
CA TRP A 17 2.32 5.49 -1.02
C TRP A 17 2.88 5.14 -2.39
N GLU A 18 2.43 5.82 -3.45
CA GLU A 18 2.97 5.66 -4.80
C GLU A 18 4.46 6.06 -4.87
N GLU A 19 4.86 7.11 -4.16
CA GLU A 19 6.27 7.54 -4.08
C GLU A 19 7.16 6.46 -3.45
N ILE A 20 6.68 5.80 -2.39
CA ILE A 20 7.37 4.65 -1.79
C ILE A 20 7.58 3.57 -2.84
N LEU A 21 6.51 3.08 -3.48
CA LEU A 21 6.61 2.01 -4.49
C LEU A 21 7.54 2.41 -5.63
N PHE A 22 7.42 3.65 -6.14
CA PHE A 22 8.24 4.15 -7.23
C PHE A 22 9.72 4.18 -6.87
N HIS A 23 10.08 4.49 -5.61
CA HIS A 23 11.46 4.44 -5.13
C HIS A 23 12.10 3.07 -5.34
N PHE A 24 11.33 2.00 -5.15
CA PHE A 24 11.77 0.62 -5.33
C PHE A 24 11.53 0.09 -6.75
N ASN A 25 11.17 0.96 -7.70
CA ASN A 25 10.83 0.59 -9.08
C ASN A 25 9.68 -0.42 -9.15
N VAL A 26 8.71 -0.23 -8.24
CA VAL A 26 7.47 -0.99 -8.11
C VAL A 26 6.31 -0.05 -8.45
N SER A 27 5.30 -0.56 -9.16
CA SER A 27 4.08 0.19 -9.51
C SER A 27 2.89 -0.76 -9.58
N VAL A 28 1.68 -0.20 -9.50
CA VAL A 28 0.43 -0.87 -9.84
C VAL A 28 0.03 -0.42 -11.24
N GLU A 29 -0.21 -1.38 -12.13
CA GLU A 29 -0.55 -1.12 -13.52
C GLU A 29 -2.07 -1.18 -13.76
N ASP A 30 -2.56 -0.42 -14.75
CA ASP A 30 -3.99 -0.34 -15.09
C ASP A 30 -4.63 -1.72 -15.33
N ASN A 31 -3.90 -2.63 -15.98
CA ASN A 31 -4.40 -3.97 -16.28
C ASN A 31 -4.71 -4.79 -15.02
N GLU A 32 -4.03 -4.53 -13.92
CA GLU A 32 -4.26 -5.17 -12.61
C GLU A 32 -5.57 -4.67 -12.02
N VAL A 33 -5.80 -3.36 -12.00
CA VAL A 33 -7.07 -2.74 -11.58
C VAL A 33 -8.23 -3.30 -12.38
N TRP A 34 -8.10 -3.34 -13.71
CA TRP A 34 -9.14 -3.89 -14.58
C TRP A 34 -9.31 -5.40 -14.43
N ALA A 35 -8.27 -6.14 -14.02
CA ALA A 35 -8.40 -7.57 -13.74
C ALA A 35 -9.28 -7.81 -12.51
N VAL A 36 -9.08 -7.04 -11.44
CA VAL A 36 -9.93 -7.10 -10.24
C VAL A 36 -11.35 -6.64 -10.56
N ALA A 37 -11.50 -5.49 -11.24
CA ALA A 37 -12.82 -4.93 -11.54
C ALA A 37 -13.71 -5.86 -12.38
N ARG A 38 -13.13 -6.67 -13.27
CA ARG A 38 -13.87 -7.67 -14.08
C ARG A 38 -14.40 -8.85 -13.27
N CYS A 39 -13.89 -9.08 -12.06
CA CYS A 39 -14.33 -10.14 -11.18
C CYS A 39 -15.48 -9.71 -10.26
N CYS A 40 -15.82 -8.42 -10.22
CA CYS A 40 -16.89 -7.90 -9.38
C CYS A 40 -18.27 -8.16 -10.03
N GLU A 41 -19.24 -8.59 -9.22
CA GLU A 41 -20.63 -8.78 -9.67
C GLU A 41 -21.37 -7.46 -9.90
N GLU A 42 -21.00 -6.42 -9.15
CA GLU A 42 -21.50 -5.06 -9.26
C GLU A 42 -20.39 -4.10 -9.72
N ILE A 43 -20.76 -2.89 -10.19
CA ILE A 43 -19.78 -1.87 -10.60
C ILE A 43 -18.96 -1.45 -9.36
N PRO A 44 -17.65 -1.73 -9.31
CA PRO A 44 -16.85 -1.42 -8.13
C PRO A 44 -16.38 0.03 -8.13
N HIS A 45 -15.98 0.52 -6.96
CA HIS A 45 -15.25 1.77 -6.85
C HIS A 45 -13.79 1.56 -7.28
N LEU A 46 -13.42 2.04 -8.47
CA LEU A 46 -12.08 1.80 -9.03
C LEU A 46 -10.96 2.41 -8.19
N GLY A 47 -11.22 3.54 -7.51
CA GLY A 47 -10.27 4.14 -6.57
C GLY A 47 -9.98 3.22 -5.37
N ASN A 48 -10.97 2.47 -4.89
CA ASN A 48 -10.76 1.52 -3.79
C ASN A 48 -9.94 0.31 -4.25
N ILE A 49 -10.21 -0.18 -5.47
CA ILE A 49 -9.41 -1.27 -6.06
C ILE A 49 -7.95 -0.83 -6.18
N TYR A 50 -7.70 0.35 -6.74
CA TYR A 50 -6.34 0.85 -6.94
C TYR A 50 -5.60 1.03 -5.60
N GLN A 51 -6.24 1.67 -4.62
CA GLN A 51 -5.66 1.83 -3.29
C GLN A 51 -5.37 0.49 -2.61
N SER A 52 -6.28 -0.49 -2.72
CA SER A 52 -6.05 -1.82 -2.14
C SER A 52 -4.80 -2.47 -2.77
N LEU A 53 -4.67 -2.42 -4.09
CA LEU A 53 -3.48 -2.95 -4.78
C LEU A 53 -2.19 -2.21 -4.38
N VAL A 54 -2.26 -0.90 -4.16
CA VAL A 54 -1.10 -0.11 -3.68
C VAL A 54 -0.71 -0.54 -2.27
N LEU A 55 -1.68 -0.67 -1.36
CA LEU A 55 -1.42 -1.07 0.02
C LEU A 55 -0.92 -2.50 0.14
N ASP A 56 -1.51 -3.45 -0.60
CA ASP A 56 -1.05 -4.84 -0.65
C ASP A 56 0.43 -4.90 -1.09
N ARG A 57 0.80 -4.06 -2.07
CA ARG A 57 2.17 -4.01 -2.61
C ARG A 57 3.15 -3.33 -1.67
N LEU A 58 2.69 -2.37 -0.86
CA LEU A 58 3.49 -1.77 0.21
C LEU A 58 3.76 -2.76 1.34
N GLU A 59 2.77 -3.56 1.72
CA GLU A 59 2.91 -4.63 2.69
C GLU A 59 3.96 -5.65 2.22
N SER A 60 3.80 -6.20 1.00
CA SER A 60 4.80 -7.11 0.43
C SER A 60 6.21 -6.51 0.37
N LEU A 61 6.31 -5.24 -0.05
CA LEU A 61 7.59 -4.53 -0.12
C LEU A 61 8.22 -4.36 1.27
N PHE A 62 7.40 -4.09 2.29
CA PHE A 62 7.88 -3.92 3.66
C PHE A 62 8.53 -5.20 4.18
N PHE A 63 7.86 -6.34 4.03
CA PHE A 63 8.41 -7.65 4.41
C PHE A 63 9.64 -8.03 3.57
N GLU A 64 9.64 -7.72 2.26
CA GLU A 64 10.83 -7.89 1.41
C GLU A 64 12.03 -7.10 1.94
N GLN A 65 11.83 -5.85 2.39
CA GLN A 65 12.91 -5.05 2.96
C GLN A 65 13.47 -5.65 4.25
N LEU A 66 12.70 -6.45 4.97
CA LEU A 66 13.10 -7.09 6.22
C LEU A 66 13.68 -8.51 6.03
N ASP A 67 13.67 -9.04 4.81
CA ASP A 67 13.98 -10.44 4.51
C ASP A 67 13.10 -11.42 5.35
N LEU A 68 11.82 -11.09 5.53
CA LEU A 68 10.84 -11.87 6.29
C LEU A 68 9.66 -12.34 5.41
N ASP A 69 8.95 -13.35 5.89
CA ASP A 69 7.68 -13.78 5.30
C ASP A 69 6.54 -12.83 5.76
N GLU A 70 5.54 -12.59 4.90
CA GLU A 70 4.39 -11.70 5.20
C GLU A 70 3.52 -12.19 6.37
N ASP A 71 3.68 -13.44 6.82
CA ASP A 71 2.98 -14.02 7.96
C ASP A 71 3.78 -14.00 9.28
N ASP A 72 4.88 -13.22 9.34
CA ASP A 72 5.66 -13.07 10.56
C ASP A 72 4.83 -12.42 11.69
N GLU A 73 4.60 -13.20 12.75
CA GLU A 73 3.74 -12.81 13.88
C GLU A 73 4.30 -11.69 14.77
N HIS A 74 5.55 -11.26 14.54
CA HIS A 74 6.18 -10.18 15.29
C HIS A 74 5.89 -8.78 14.74
N ILE A 75 5.26 -8.67 13.57
CA ILE A 75 4.99 -7.41 12.88
C ILE A 75 3.49 -7.29 12.63
N ASP A 76 2.88 -6.22 13.14
CA ASP A 76 1.46 -5.95 12.92
C ASP A 76 1.29 -4.96 11.76
N VAL A 77 1.02 -5.48 10.56
CA VAL A 77 0.61 -4.66 9.42
C VAL A 77 -0.91 -4.59 9.36
N SER A 78 -1.45 -3.38 9.34
CA SER A 78 -2.88 -3.14 9.21
C SER A 78 -3.17 -2.20 8.05
N THR A 79 -4.02 -2.66 7.15
CA THR A 79 -4.46 -1.93 5.96
C THR A 79 -5.98 -1.79 5.94
N PHE A 80 -6.45 -0.67 5.43
CA PHE A 80 -7.89 -0.44 5.26
C PHE A 80 -8.12 0.49 4.08
N VAL A 81 -9.17 0.22 3.31
CA VAL A 81 -9.55 1.02 2.14
C VAL A 81 -11.07 1.17 2.06
N ASN A 82 -11.54 2.41 2.03
CA ASN A 82 -12.85 2.77 1.51
C ASN A 82 -12.83 4.17 0.88
N ASP A 83 -14.01 4.67 0.47
CA ASP A 83 -14.19 5.96 -0.20
C ASP A 83 -14.09 7.19 0.74
N LEU A 84 -13.91 6.98 2.05
CA LEU A 84 -13.85 8.01 3.10
C LEU A 84 -12.51 8.03 3.85
N ASP A 85 -11.94 6.86 4.08
CA ASP A 85 -10.74 6.63 4.88
C ASP A 85 -9.98 5.44 4.30
N SER A 86 -8.69 5.63 4.07
CA SER A 86 -7.76 4.55 3.75
C SER A 86 -6.48 4.79 4.51
N HIS A 87 -5.91 3.73 5.09
CA HIS A 87 -4.70 3.82 5.91
C HIS A 87 -3.82 2.58 5.77
N PHE A 88 -2.53 2.81 5.96
CA PHE A 88 -1.48 1.81 6.00
C PHE A 88 -0.67 2.03 7.27
N CYS A 89 -0.75 1.08 8.21
CA CYS A 89 -0.12 1.20 9.51
C CYS A 89 0.77 -0.02 9.79
N ILE A 90 1.91 0.23 10.43
CA ILE A 90 2.87 -0.80 10.85
C ILE A 90 3.14 -0.61 12.34
N ASP A 91 2.86 -1.64 13.14
CA ASP A 91 2.89 -1.59 14.61
C ASP A 91 2.07 -0.42 15.19
N GLY A 92 0.96 -0.08 14.51
CA GLY A 92 0.06 1.01 14.88
C GLY A 92 0.51 2.41 14.45
N ASP A 93 1.70 2.56 13.84
CA ASP A 93 2.16 3.83 13.28
C ASP A 93 1.70 3.98 11.83
N ALA A 94 1.02 5.09 11.53
CA ALA A 94 0.62 5.41 10.17
C ALA A 94 1.84 5.71 9.30
N ILE A 95 1.93 5.05 8.14
CA ILE A 95 3.01 5.22 7.18
C ILE A 95 2.44 5.90 5.94
N THR A 96 2.85 7.15 5.72
CA THR A 96 2.34 8.01 4.65
C THR A 96 3.43 8.48 3.69
N THR A 97 4.70 8.42 4.12
CA THR A 97 5.85 8.90 3.35
C THR A 97 6.98 7.88 3.27
N LEU A 98 7.88 8.06 2.30
CA LEU A 98 9.10 7.25 2.16
C LEU A 98 10.01 7.33 3.39
N ASP A 99 10.16 8.51 3.99
CA ASP A 99 10.98 8.67 5.18
C ASP A 99 10.42 7.89 6.37
N GLU A 100 9.10 7.91 6.57
CA GLU A 100 8.42 7.10 7.60
C GLU A 100 8.58 5.60 7.35
N PHE A 101 8.39 5.17 6.10
CA PHE A 101 8.55 3.77 5.69
C PHE A 101 9.97 3.27 5.98
N MET A 102 10.99 4.00 5.52
CA MET A 102 12.39 3.61 5.73
C MET A 102 12.79 3.69 7.20
N ALA A 103 12.31 4.68 7.94
CA ALA A 103 12.55 4.76 9.38
C ALA A 103 11.99 3.53 10.12
N LYS A 104 10.78 3.09 9.75
CA LYS A 104 10.15 1.90 10.33
C LYS A 104 10.90 0.62 9.96
N VAL A 105 11.34 0.46 8.71
CA VAL A 105 12.19 -0.67 8.28
C VAL A 105 13.46 -0.74 9.13
N GLU A 106 14.17 0.37 9.29
CA GLU A 106 15.42 0.41 10.07
C GLU A 106 15.17 0.18 11.57
N GLU A 107 14.06 0.67 12.11
CA GLU A 107 13.62 0.40 13.48
C GLU A 107 13.47 -1.11 13.72
N ILE A 108 12.69 -1.81 12.89
CA ILE A 108 12.44 -3.25 13.05
C ILE A 108 13.73 -4.05 12.86
N LYS A 109 14.55 -3.72 11.85
CA LYS A 109 15.88 -4.35 11.66
C LYS A 109 16.76 -4.23 12.90
N SER A 110 16.72 -3.09 13.58
CA SER A 110 17.51 -2.86 14.79
C SER A 110 17.05 -3.68 16.00
N ILE A 111 15.80 -4.16 16.00
CA ILE A 111 15.21 -4.98 17.06
C ILE A 111 15.48 -6.47 16.80
N LEU A 112 15.50 -6.89 15.52
CA LEU A 112 15.73 -8.26 15.10
C LEU A 112 17.23 -8.69 15.14
N HIS A 113 18.16 -7.73 15.19
CA HIS A 113 19.61 -7.95 15.23
C HIS A 113 20.24 -7.58 16.58
#